data_AF-Z9JT40-F1
#
_entry.id   AF-Z9JT40-F1
#
_cell.length_a   1.000
_cell.length_b   1.000
_cell.length_c   1.000
_cell.angle_alpha   90.00
_cell.angle_beta   90.00
_cell.angle_gamma   90.00
#
_symmetry.space_group_name_H-M   'P 1'
#
loop_
_entity.id
_entity.type
_entity.pdbx_description
1 polymer ?
#
loop_
_entity_poly.entity_id
_entity_poly.type
_entity_poly.pdbx_seq_one_letter_code
_entity_poly.pdbx_strand_id
1 'polypeptide(L)'
;MTSVLAHPRGVRTRPGLLQPRLVSRRGHRAHVALVAGGALLIGGDEISVEITVEAGCTLRLEDIGGTVAYPSRGEASRFDVRIALGEGARLVWESHPFVVAEGADVRRRTEVVLGAGAALCLRETLVLGRTGEQGGRLRTLLQVHQEDGVPVLVEDLALDGLAPRPGILGDASVLDTVLVAGLRPGPAAGAGTDAGGGAGPGGGAGPGGAAGPGGGVGPGGT
;
A
#
# COMPACT_ATOMS: atom_id res chain seq x y z
N MET A 1 -7.45 8.00 -19.72
CA MET A 1 -6.84 6.66 -19.59
C MET A 1 -5.33 6.75 -19.79
N THR A 2 -4.57 6.25 -18.82
CA THR A 2 -3.10 6.19 -18.81
C THR A 2 -2.66 4.76 -19.14
N SER A 3 -1.58 4.57 -19.91
CA SER A 3 -1.02 3.22 -20.10
C SER A 3 0.50 3.14 -20.10
N VAL A 4 1.02 2.00 -19.65
CA VAL A 4 2.43 1.62 -19.64
C VAL A 4 2.59 0.22 -20.21
N LEU A 5 3.37 0.10 -21.28
CA LEU A 5 3.69 -1.18 -21.93
C LEU A 5 5.21 -1.38 -21.92
N ALA A 6 5.67 -2.33 -21.12
CA ALA A 6 7.06 -2.78 -21.12
C ALA A 6 7.21 -3.97 -22.07
N HIS A 7 8.09 -3.84 -23.06
CA HIS A 7 8.34 -4.87 -24.08
C HIS A 7 9.85 -5.03 -24.35
N PRO A 8 10.31 -6.11 -25.01
CA PRO A 8 11.74 -6.39 -25.17
C PRO A 8 12.54 -5.24 -25.82
N ARG A 9 11.90 -4.53 -26.75
CA ARG A 9 12.53 -3.43 -27.50
C ARG A 9 12.44 -2.06 -26.80
N GLY A 10 11.63 -1.91 -25.74
CA GLY A 10 11.44 -0.60 -25.12
C GLY A 10 10.26 -0.51 -24.16
N VAL A 11 9.89 0.73 -23.84
CA VAL A 11 8.68 1.05 -23.07
C VAL A 11 7.84 2.00 -23.90
N ARG A 12 6.57 1.69 -24.08
CA ARG A 12 5.58 2.60 -24.67
C ARG A 12 4.67 3.12 -23.57
N THR A 13 4.43 4.42 -23.55
CA THR A 13 3.58 5.06 -22.55
C THR A 13 2.56 5.94 -23.22
N ARG A 14 1.33 5.93 -22.73
CA ARG A 14 0.30 6.90 -23.09
C ARG A 14 -0.09 7.70 -21.84
N PRO A 15 0.14 9.02 -21.82
CA PRO A 15 -0.30 9.84 -20.70
C PRO A 15 -1.83 9.94 -20.67
N GLY A 16 -2.38 9.95 -19.45
CA GLY A 16 -3.77 10.28 -19.16
C GLY A 16 -3.79 11.38 -18.10
N LEU A 17 -4.55 11.18 -17.02
CA LEU A 17 -4.45 12.03 -15.82
C LEU A 17 -3.17 11.75 -15.03
N LEU A 18 -2.64 10.53 -15.16
CA LEU A 18 -1.29 10.18 -14.72
C LEU A 18 -0.31 10.28 -15.91
N GLN A 19 0.90 10.73 -15.63
CA GLN A 19 1.98 10.97 -16.58
C GLN A 19 3.09 9.93 -16.32
N PRO A 20 3.15 8.83 -17.09
CA PRO A 20 4.22 7.87 -16.96
C PRO A 20 5.54 8.47 -17.46
N ARG A 21 6.59 8.37 -16.65
CA ARG A 21 7.94 8.84 -16.96
C ARG A 21 8.91 7.67 -16.88
N LEU A 22 9.61 7.39 -17.97
CA LEU A 22 10.68 6.39 -17.97
C LEU A 22 11.84 6.94 -17.12
N VAL A 23 12.13 6.26 -16.01
CA VAL A 23 13.23 6.63 -15.09
C VAL A 23 14.53 5.95 -15.53
N SER A 24 14.47 4.65 -15.83
CA SER A 24 15.63 3.91 -16.33
C SER A 24 15.22 2.67 -17.12
N ARG A 25 16.15 2.17 -17.96
CA ARG A 25 16.00 0.91 -18.68
C ARG A 25 17.34 0.22 -18.82
N ARG A 26 17.38 -1.10 -18.57
CA ARG A 26 18.54 -1.97 -18.80
C ARG A 26 18.05 -3.32 -19.33
N GLY A 27 18.35 -3.61 -20.59
CA GLY A 27 17.87 -4.82 -21.27
C GLY A 27 16.34 -4.93 -21.21
N HIS A 28 15.85 -6.02 -20.63
CA HIS A 28 14.42 -6.32 -20.45
C HIS A 28 13.82 -5.75 -19.15
N ARG A 29 14.56 -4.90 -18.44
CA ARG A 29 14.12 -4.28 -17.18
C ARG A 29 13.90 -2.79 -17.38
N ALA A 30 12.75 -2.28 -16.92
CA ALA A 30 12.43 -0.86 -16.95
C ALA A 30 11.92 -0.39 -15.58
N HIS A 31 12.18 0.88 -15.29
CA HIS A 31 11.61 1.60 -14.15
C HIS A 31 10.81 2.77 -14.68
N VAL A 32 9.53 2.85 -14.32
CA VAL A 32 8.62 3.92 -14.70
C VAL A 32 8.04 4.56 -13.44
N ALA A 33 8.07 5.89 -13.41
CA ALA A 33 7.38 6.69 -12.40
C ALA A 33 6.02 7.14 -12.95
N LEU A 34 4.96 7.02 -12.17
CA LEU A 34 3.64 7.60 -12.45
C LEU A 34 3.51 8.92 -11.69
N VAL A 35 3.45 10.02 -12.42
CA VAL A 35 3.33 11.36 -11.84
C VAL A 35 1.91 11.87 -12.06
N ALA A 36 1.26 12.40 -11.02
CA ALA A 36 -0.02 13.06 -11.20
C ALA A 36 0.13 14.29 -12.12
N GLY A 37 -0.69 14.38 -13.17
CA GLY A 37 -0.71 15.53 -14.08
C GLY A 37 -1.40 16.77 -13.47
N GLY A 38 -2.09 16.58 -12.35
CA GLY A 38 -2.84 17.58 -11.60
C GLY A 38 -3.48 16.93 -10.39
N ALA A 39 -4.43 17.61 -9.75
CA ALA A 39 -5.25 16.98 -8.72
C ALA A 39 -6.09 15.84 -9.33
N LEU A 40 -6.22 14.75 -8.58
CA LEU A 40 -6.95 13.55 -8.96
C LEU A 40 -8.01 13.26 -7.90
N LEU A 41 -9.04 12.49 -8.26
CA LEU A 41 -10.06 12.02 -7.32
C LEU A 41 -10.75 13.18 -6.61
N ILE A 42 -11.04 14.24 -7.35
CA ILE A 42 -12.00 15.27 -6.96
C ILE A 42 -13.37 14.71 -7.34
N GLY A 43 -14.33 14.69 -6.41
CA GLY A 43 -15.57 13.93 -6.49
C GLY A 43 -16.14 13.76 -7.91
N GLY A 44 -16.34 12.50 -8.33
CA GLY A 44 -16.80 12.13 -9.67
C GLY A 44 -15.68 11.78 -10.66
N ASP A 45 -14.42 12.11 -10.38
CA ASP A 45 -13.30 11.75 -11.26
C ASP A 45 -13.18 10.24 -11.51
N GLU A 46 -12.87 9.87 -12.76
CA GLU A 46 -12.57 8.50 -13.17
C GLU A 46 -11.14 8.37 -13.70
N ILE A 47 -10.31 7.63 -12.96
CA ILE A 47 -8.91 7.35 -13.30
C ILE A 47 -8.82 5.91 -13.76
N SER A 48 -8.21 5.71 -14.93
CA SER A 48 -7.94 4.37 -15.48
C SER A 48 -6.47 4.23 -15.87
N VAL A 49 -5.83 3.17 -15.38
CA VAL A 49 -4.43 2.81 -15.61
C VAL A 49 -4.35 1.40 -16.19
N GLU A 50 -3.69 1.27 -17.34
CA GLU A 50 -3.39 -0.02 -17.95
C GLU A 50 -1.89 -0.30 -17.97
N ILE A 51 -1.52 -1.46 -17.46
CA ILE A 51 -0.12 -1.89 -17.36
C ILE A 51 0.00 -3.22 -18.09
N THR A 52 0.92 -3.29 -19.03
CA THR A 52 1.26 -4.54 -19.71
C THR A 52 2.75 -4.75 -19.64
N VAL A 53 3.16 -5.95 -19.21
CA VAL A 53 4.55 -6.39 -19.20
C VAL A 53 4.63 -7.62 -20.08
N GLU A 54 5.24 -7.48 -21.26
CA GLU A 54 5.40 -8.60 -22.20
C GLU A 54 6.34 -9.67 -21.65
N ALA A 55 6.34 -10.83 -22.31
CA ALA A 55 7.07 -12.00 -21.88
C ALA A 55 8.55 -11.72 -21.55
N GLY A 56 9.01 -12.30 -20.43
CA GLY A 56 10.38 -12.16 -19.92
C GLY A 56 10.80 -10.75 -19.49
N CYS A 57 9.92 -9.75 -19.57
CA CYS A 57 10.24 -8.39 -19.15
C CYS A 57 9.98 -8.17 -17.65
N THR A 58 10.72 -7.24 -17.06
CA THR A 58 10.50 -6.77 -15.69
C THR A 58 10.18 -5.29 -15.69
N LEU A 59 9.06 -4.91 -15.09
CA LEU A 59 8.70 -3.53 -14.84
C LEU A 59 8.75 -3.25 -13.33
N ARG A 60 9.49 -2.22 -12.93
CA ARG A 60 9.27 -1.53 -11.66
C ARG A 60 8.41 -0.32 -11.93
N LEU A 61 7.38 -0.14 -11.12
CA LEU A 61 6.49 1.00 -11.13
C LEU A 61 6.50 1.65 -9.75
N GLU A 62 6.59 2.97 -9.73
CA GLU A 62 6.39 3.79 -8.53
C GLU A 62 5.43 4.92 -8.91
N ASP A 63 4.43 5.24 -8.09
CA ASP A 63 3.74 6.53 -8.18
C ASP A 63 4.46 7.56 -7.32
N ILE A 64 4.55 8.80 -7.81
CA ILE A 64 5.30 9.86 -7.14
C ILE A 64 4.34 10.75 -6.38
N GLY A 65 4.61 10.94 -5.08
CA GLY A 65 3.86 11.86 -4.21
C GLY A 65 2.58 11.30 -3.61
N GLY A 66 2.25 10.03 -3.89
CA GLY A 66 1.01 9.40 -3.44
C GLY A 66 -0.23 9.96 -4.13
N THR A 67 -1.39 9.47 -3.71
CA THR A 67 -2.68 9.88 -4.24
C THR A 67 -3.57 10.34 -3.09
N VAL A 68 -4.27 11.47 -3.27
CA VAL A 68 -5.26 11.96 -2.30
C VAL A 68 -6.62 11.99 -2.99
N ALA A 69 -7.60 11.33 -2.40
CA ALA A 69 -9.00 11.46 -2.77
C ALA A 69 -9.67 12.54 -1.94
N TYR A 70 -10.48 13.37 -2.60
CA TYR A 70 -11.09 14.57 -2.03
C TYR A 70 -12.60 14.41 -1.84
N PRO A 71 -13.23 15.30 -1.06
CA PRO A 71 -14.67 15.26 -0.81
C PRO A 71 -15.51 15.17 -2.08
N SER A 72 -16.55 14.33 -2.00
CA SER A 72 -17.56 14.17 -3.05
C SER A 72 -18.88 14.82 -2.64
N ARG A 73 -19.62 15.36 -3.63
CA ARG A 73 -21.01 15.85 -3.45
C ARG A 73 -22.03 14.82 -3.95
N GLY A 74 -21.86 13.56 -3.55
CA GLY A 74 -22.82 12.46 -3.82
C GLY A 74 -22.43 11.51 -4.94
N GLU A 75 -21.31 11.74 -5.62
CA GLU A 75 -20.78 10.86 -6.67
C GLU A 75 -19.41 10.30 -6.31
N ALA A 76 -19.30 8.97 -6.21
CA ALA A 76 -18.02 8.33 -5.87
C ALA A 76 -17.01 8.46 -7.03
N SER A 77 -15.78 8.86 -6.71
CA SER A 77 -14.67 8.81 -7.67
C SER A 77 -14.23 7.36 -7.92
N ARG A 78 -13.62 7.10 -9.09
CA ARG A 78 -13.17 5.77 -9.51
C ARG A 78 -11.68 5.74 -9.80
N PHE A 79 -11.03 4.66 -9.35
CA PHE A 79 -9.64 4.37 -9.68
C PHE A 79 -9.51 2.92 -10.14
N ASP A 80 -9.44 2.72 -11.45
CA ASP A 80 -9.41 1.42 -12.09
C ASP A 80 -8.02 1.11 -12.64
N VAL A 81 -7.48 -0.05 -12.26
CA VAL A 81 -6.17 -0.53 -12.68
C VAL A 81 -6.35 -1.89 -13.35
N ARG A 82 -5.78 -2.06 -14.55
CA ARG A 82 -5.67 -3.36 -15.22
C ARG A 82 -4.21 -3.68 -15.48
N ILE A 83 -3.82 -4.90 -15.13
CA ILE A 83 -2.45 -5.39 -15.23
C ILE A 83 -2.46 -6.70 -16.01
N ALA A 84 -1.70 -6.77 -17.10
CA ALA A 84 -1.47 -8.00 -17.86
C ALA A 84 0.03 -8.32 -17.85
N LEU A 85 0.38 -9.48 -17.29
CA LEU A 85 1.76 -9.97 -17.24
C LEU A 85 1.89 -11.18 -18.16
N GLY A 86 2.73 -11.10 -19.20
CA GLY A 86 3.02 -12.22 -20.09
C GLY A 86 3.86 -13.32 -19.43
N GLU A 87 4.17 -14.37 -20.18
CA GLU A 87 4.98 -15.49 -19.71
C GLU A 87 6.31 -15.02 -19.08
N GLY A 88 6.59 -15.45 -17.86
CA GLY A 88 7.81 -15.09 -17.15
C GLY A 88 7.97 -13.59 -16.85
N ALA A 89 6.94 -12.77 -17.09
CA ALA A 89 6.99 -11.34 -16.82
C ALA A 89 6.97 -11.06 -15.31
N ARG A 90 7.52 -9.90 -14.91
CA ARG A 90 7.60 -9.47 -13.52
C ARG A 90 7.12 -8.03 -13.40
N LEU A 91 6.22 -7.78 -12.44
CA LEU A 91 5.87 -6.42 -12.03
C LEU A 91 6.15 -6.24 -10.54
N VAL A 92 6.90 -5.20 -10.20
CA VAL A 92 6.98 -4.66 -8.85
C VAL A 92 6.36 -3.29 -8.86
N TRP A 93 5.26 -3.11 -8.14
CA TRP A 93 4.67 -1.80 -7.93
C TRP A 93 4.68 -1.47 -6.44
N GLU A 94 5.58 -0.56 -6.09
CA GLU A 94 5.64 0.05 -4.76
C GLU A 94 4.73 1.28 -4.79
N SER A 95 3.44 1.10 -4.46
CA SER A 95 2.55 2.24 -4.48
C SER A 95 2.82 3.18 -3.30
N HIS A 96 2.81 4.49 -3.56
CA HIS A 96 2.83 5.49 -2.49
C HIS A 96 1.43 5.61 -1.86
N PRO A 97 1.30 6.25 -0.67
CA PRO A 97 0.05 6.25 0.08
C PRO A 97 -1.15 6.76 -0.73
N PHE A 98 -2.26 6.02 -0.62
CA PHE A 98 -3.57 6.40 -1.12
C PHE A 98 -4.40 6.93 0.04
N VAL A 99 -4.42 8.26 0.18
CA VAL A 99 -5.10 8.99 1.25
C VAL A 99 -6.55 9.25 0.87
N VAL A 100 -7.48 8.81 1.70
CA VAL A 100 -8.93 9.00 1.53
C VAL A 100 -9.36 10.09 2.50
N ALA A 101 -9.35 11.35 2.06
CA ALA A 101 -9.66 12.50 2.91
C ALA A 101 -11.10 12.44 3.42
N GLU A 102 -11.38 13.19 4.49
CA GLU A 102 -12.73 13.31 5.04
C GLU A 102 -13.76 13.70 3.97
N GLY A 103 -14.90 13.02 3.96
CA GLY A 103 -15.97 13.26 2.97
C GLY A 103 -15.69 12.71 1.56
N ALA A 104 -14.54 12.08 1.30
CA ALA A 104 -14.30 11.36 0.05
C ALA A 104 -15.15 10.09 -0.02
N ASP A 105 -15.58 9.72 -1.22
CA ASP A 105 -16.20 8.42 -1.53
C ASP A 105 -15.52 7.86 -2.78
N VAL A 106 -14.84 6.72 -2.63
CA VAL A 106 -13.96 6.17 -3.67
C VAL A 106 -14.26 4.70 -3.90
N ARG A 107 -14.34 4.33 -5.19
CA ARG A 107 -14.32 2.95 -5.64
C ARG A 107 -13.01 2.68 -6.37
N ARG A 108 -12.25 1.71 -5.88
CA ARG A 108 -10.99 1.29 -6.47
C ARG A 108 -11.12 -0.14 -6.98
N ARG A 109 -10.63 -0.40 -8.18
CA ARG A 109 -10.57 -1.74 -8.75
C ARG A 109 -9.18 -2.02 -9.29
N THR A 110 -8.63 -3.19 -8.98
CA THR A 110 -7.37 -3.65 -9.55
C THR A 110 -7.56 -5.07 -10.07
N GLU A 111 -7.40 -5.23 -11.37
CA GLU A 111 -7.50 -6.52 -12.06
C GLU A 111 -6.14 -6.91 -12.59
N VAL A 112 -5.73 -8.15 -12.30
CA VAL A 112 -4.43 -8.69 -12.71
C VAL A 112 -4.64 -10.01 -13.41
N VAL A 113 -4.03 -10.17 -14.58
CA VAL A 113 -3.91 -11.43 -15.30
C VAL A 113 -2.45 -11.85 -15.34
N LEU A 114 -2.16 -13.04 -14.81
CA LEU A 114 -0.85 -13.66 -14.75
C LEU A 114 -0.71 -14.71 -15.86
N GLY A 115 0.24 -14.50 -16.76
CA GLY A 115 0.70 -15.52 -17.70
C GLY A 115 1.56 -16.58 -17.01
N ALA A 116 1.90 -17.64 -17.74
CA ALA A 116 2.67 -18.76 -17.21
C ALA A 116 4.00 -18.30 -16.56
N GLY A 117 4.18 -18.66 -15.29
CA GLY A 117 5.38 -18.30 -14.53
C GLY A 117 5.60 -16.79 -14.33
N ALA A 118 4.60 -15.95 -14.59
CA ALA A 118 4.62 -14.52 -14.29
C ALA A 118 4.57 -14.28 -12.78
N ALA A 119 5.03 -13.12 -12.32
CA ALA A 119 4.88 -12.74 -10.92
C ALA A 119 4.62 -11.25 -10.71
N LEU A 120 3.81 -10.98 -9.69
CA LEU A 120 3.46 -9.65 -9.21
C LEU A 120 3.98 -9.48 -7.78
N CYS A 121 4.57 -8.32 -7.50
CA CYS A 121 4.71 -7.77 -6.16
C CYS A 121 4.02 -6.41 -6.13
N LEU A 122 2.94 -6.30 -5.36
CA LEU A 122 2.14 -5.09 -5.23
C LEU A 122 2.11 -4.68 -3.76
N ARG A 123 2.58 -3.48 -3.45
CA ARG A 123 2.38 -2.87 -2.13
C ARG A 123 1.28 -1.83 -2.22
N GLU A 124 0.34 -1.86 -1.30
CA GLU A 124 -0.79 -0.93 -1.20
C GLU A 124 -0.86 -0.34 0.20
N THR A 125 -0.64 0.97 0.31
CA THR A 125 -0.79 1.71 1.57
C THR A 125 -2.05 2.57 1.49
N LEU A 126 -3.13 2.15 2.16
CA LEU A 126 -4.37 2.89 2.29
C LEU A 126 -4.36 3.71 3.58
N VAL A 127 -4.67 5.00 3.49
CA VAL A 127 -4.69 5.92 4.62
C VAL A 127 -6.07 6.56 4.72
N LEU A 128 -6.76 6.38 5.85
CA LEU A 128 -8.02 7.03 6.17
C LEU A 128 -7.75 8.39 6.82
N GLY A 129 -8.02 9.45 6.07
CA GLY A 129 -7.87 10.83 6.52
C GLY A 129 -6.44 11.33 6.52
N ARG A 130 -6.30 12.64 6.38
CA ARG A 130 -5.06 13.35 6.74
C ARG A 130 -4.98 13.50 8.27
N THR A 131 -3.87 14.03 8.77
CA THR A 131 -3.74 14.35 10.20
C THR A 131 -4.90 15.23 10.67
N GLY A 132 -5.64 14.76 11.67
CA GLY A 132 -6.80 15.46 12.25
C GLY A 132 -8.13 15.17 11.56
N GLU A 133 -8.14 14.38 10.49
CA GLU A 133 -9.36 13.93 9.80
C GLU A 133 -9.74 12.51 10.22
N GLN A 134 -11.03 12.20 10.16
CA GLN A 134 -11.52 10.83 10.36
C GLN A 134 -11.37 9.96 9.10
N GLY A 135 -11.25 10.59 7.94
CA GLY A 135 -11.17 9.91 6.64
C GLY A 135 -12.52 9.64 5.99
N GLY A 136 -12.49 9.36 4.69
CA GLY A 136 -13.67 9.10 3.87
C GLY A 136 -14.01 7.61 3.74
N ARG A 137 -14.80 7.30 2.71
CA ARG A 137 -15.23 5.96 2.35
C ARG A 137 -14.43 5.42 1.17
N LEU A 138 -13.97 4.18 1.30
CA LEU A 138 -13.26 3.48 0.25
C LEU A 138 -13.80 2.05 0.13
N ARG A 139 -14.13 1.64 -1.09
CA ARG A 139 -14.27 0.22 -1.42
C ARG A 139 -13.22 -0.15 -2.46
N THR A 140 -12.40 -1.14 -2.16
CA THR A 140 -11.39 -1.69 -3.07
C THR A 140 -11.75 -3.12 -3.45
N LEU A 141 -11.65 -3.43 -4.74
CA LEU A 141 -11.78 -4.76 -5.30
C LEU A 141 -10.46 -5.13 -5.98
N LEU A 142 -9.74 -6.10 -5.43
CA LEU A 142 -8.51 -6.64 -6.01
C LEU A 142 -8.75 -8.06 -6.51
N GLN A 143 -8.51 -8.28 -7.79
CA GLN A 143 -8.70 -9.58 -8.45
C GLN A 143 -7.42 -9.97 -9.17
N VAL A 144 -6.88 -11.14 -8.84
CA VAL A 144 -5.73 -11.73 -9.52
C VAL A 144 -6.15 -13.08 -10.09
N HIS A 145 -5.98 -13.23 -11.39
CA HIS A 145 -6.32 -14.43 -12.14
C HIS A 145 -5.10 -14.96 -12.89
N GLN A 146 -5.06 -16.27 -13.10
CA GLN A 146 -4.26 -16.88 -14.15
C GLN A 146 -4.85 -16.52 -15.53
N GLU A 147 -4.06 -16.66 -16.59
CA GLU A 147 -4.48 -16.41 -17.97
C GLU A 147 -5.66 -17.28 -18.43
N ASP A 148 -5.81 -18.49 -17.87
CA ASP A 148 -6.95 -19.38 -18.10
C ASP A 148 -8.21 -18.98 -17.29
N GLY A 149 -8.15 -17.89 -16.54
CA GLY A 149 -9.23 -17.34 -15.73
C GLY A 149 -9.31 -17.89 -14.30
N VAL A 150 -8.48 -18.88 -13.93
CA VAL A 150 -8.48 -19.44 -12.57
C VAL A 150 -8.12 -18.35 -11.55
N PRO A 151 -8.97 -18.09 -10.53
CA PRO A 151 -8.68 -17.07 -9.54
C PRO A 151 -7.51 -17.50 -8.64
N VAL A 152 -6.57 -16.58 -8.44
CA VAL A 152 -5.46 -16.68 -7.47
C VAL A 152 -5.84 -15.94 -6.19
N LEU A 153 -6.41 -14.75 -6.32
CA LEU A 153 -6.89 -13.93 -5.20
C LEU A 153 -8.11 -13.13 -5.66
N VAL A 154 -9.11 -13.05 -4.80
CA VAL A 154 -10.22 -12.09 -4.92
C VAL A 154 -10.44 -11.48 -3.55
N GLU A 155 -10.24 -10.17 -3.44
CA GLU A 155 -10.42 -9.40 -2.21
C GLU A 155 -11.39 -8.25 -2.46
N ASP A 156 -12.41 -8.13 -1.60
CA ASP A 156 -13.35 -7.01 -1.55
C ASP A 156 -13.28 -6.40 -0.15
N LEU A 157 -12.65 -5.24 -0.06
CA LEU A 157 -12.38 -4.54 1.19
C LEU A 157 -13.13 -3.20 1.20
N ALA A 158 -13.94 -3.01 2.24
CA ALA A 158 -14.65 -1.76 2.49
C ALA A 158 -14.11 -1.11 3.78
N LEU A 159 -13.66 0.13 3.64
CA LEU A 159 -13.18 1.00 4.71
C LEU A 159 -14.05 2.25 4.78
N ASP A 160 -14.32 2.70 5.99
CA ASP A 160 -15.13 3.88 6.26
C ASP A 160 -14.57 4.57 7.50
N GLY A 161 -13.99 5.76 7.31
CA GLY A 161 -13.39 6.53 8.40
C GLY A 161 -14.37 6.93 9.50
N LEU A 162 -15.66 7.04 9.18
CA LEU A 162 -16.71 7.34 10.15
C LEU A 162 -17.28 6.09 10.83
N ALA A 163 -16.99 4.91 10.30
CA ALA A 163 -17.47 3.63 10.82
C ALA A 163 -16.33 2.58 10.84
N PRO A 164 -15.26 2.83 11.62
CA PRO A 164 -14.13 1.91 11.68
C PRO A 164 -14.57 0.53 12.18
N ARG A 165 -14.01 -0.51 11.59
CA ARG A 165 -14.29 -1.90 12.00
C ARG A 165 -13.13 -2.43 12.85
N PRO A 166 -13.39 -2.85 14.11
CA PRO A 166 -12.36 -3.36 15.01
C PRO A 166 -11.51 -4.50 14.41
N GLY A 167 -12.14 -5.40 13.66
CA GLY A 167 -11.45 -6.54 13.02
C GLY A 167 -10.72 -6.21 11.71
N ILE A 168 -10.67 -4.94 11.30
CA ILE A 168 -9.94 -4.51 10.09
C ILE A 168 -8.85 -3.51 10.48
N LEU A 169 -9.24 -2.39 11.08
CA LEU A 169 -8.33 -1.30 11.43
C LEU A 169 -8.32 -0.98 12.93
N GLY A 170 -9.39 -1.26 13.67
CA GLY A 170 -9.50 -0.76 15.04
C GLY A 170 -9.38 0.76 15.06
N ASP A 171 -8.45 1.27 15.89
CA ASP A 171 -8.15 2.70 15.97
C ASP A 171 -7.05 3.14 14.98
N ALA A 172 -6.52 2.24 14.15
CA ALA A 172 -5.52 2.57 13.15
C ALA A 172 -6.16 3.28 11.94
N SER A 173 -5.44 4.26 11.39
CA SER A 173 -5.85 4.97 10.16
C SER A 173 -5.12 4.49 8.91
N VAL A 174 -4.18 3.55 9.03
CA VAL A 174 -3.33 3.08 7.94
C VAL A 174 -3.40 1.57 7.81
N LEU A 175 -3.67 1.08 6.60
CA LEU A 175 -3.51 -0.30 6.19
C LEU A 175 -2.41 -0.38 5.14
N ASP A 176 -1.35 -1.14 5.40
CA ASP A 176 -0.28 -1.40 4.43
C ASP A 176 -0.21 -2.90 4.12
N THR A 177 -0.45 -3.24 2.86
CA THR A 177 -0.50 -4.62 2.39
C THR A 177 0.59 -4.84 1.35
N VAL A 178 1.29 -5.98 1.43
CA VAL A 178 2.19 -6.45 0.36
C VAL A 178 1.68 -7.78 -0.16
N LEU A 179 1.29 -7.80 -1.43
CA LEU A 179 0.89 -8.99 -2.16
C LEU A 179 2.01 -9.46 -3.07
N VAL A 180 2.43 -10.71 -2.91
CA VAL A 180 3.26 -11.42 -3.88
C VAL A 180 2.47 -12.57 -4.49
N ALA A 181 2.25 -12.51 -5.81
CA ALA A 181 1.49 -13.52 -6.55
C ALA A 181 2.30 -14.10 -7.71
N GLY A 182 2.00 -15.35 -8.10
CA GLY A 182 2.68 -16.06 -9.18
C GLY A 182 4.05 -16.67 -8.80
N LEU A 183 4.48 -16.50 -7.54
CA LEU A 183 5.65 -17.18 -6.97
C LEU A 183 5.20 -18.18 -5.92
N ARG A 184 5.82 -19.36 -5.95
CA ARG A 184 5.85 -20.28 -4.83
C ARG A 184 7.15 -20.02 -4.07
N PRO A 185 7.11 -19.53 -2.83
CA PRO A 185 8.31 -19.44 -2.01
C PRO A 185 8.96 -20.82 -1.93
N GLY A 186 10.28 -20.88 -2.14
CA GLY A 186 11.05 -22.06 -1.73
C GLY A 186 11.01 -22.21 -0.19
N PRO A 187 11.41 -23.37 0.35
CA PRO A 187 11.59 -23.50 1.79
C PRO A 187 12.49 -22.37 2.29
N ALA A 188 12.04 -21.65 3.32
CA ALA A 188 12.80 -20.53 3.88
C ALA A 188 14.19 -21.04 4.29
N ALA A 189 15.24 -20.46 3.69
CA ALA A 189 16.58 -20.64 4.22
C ALA A 189 16.58 -19.97 5.60
N GLY A 190 16.73 -20.80 6.64
CA GLY A 190 16.72 -20.47 8.08
C GLY A 190 16.41 -19.03 8.41
N ALA A 191 15.18 -18.76 8.85
CA ALA A 191 14.89 -17.56 9.62
C ALA A 191 15.81 -17.60 10.86
N GLY A 192 16.93 -16.87 10.79
CA GLY A 192 17.70 -16.52 11.96
C GLY A 192 16.74 -15.85 12.92
N THR A 193 16.48 -16.51 14.04
CA THR A 193 15.75 -15.91 15.14
C THR A 193 16.70 -14.89 15.75
N ASP A 194 16.65 -13.66 15.23
CA ASP A 194 17.19 -12.52 15.95
C ASP A 194 16.29 -12.30 17.16
N ALA A 195 16.57 -13.05 18.23
CA ALA A 195 16.09 -12.78 19.57
C ALA A 195 16.79 -11.50 20.07
N GLY A 196 16.41 -10.36 19.49
CA GLY A 196 16.75 -9.04 19.99
C GLY A 196 15.88 -8.73 21.20
N GLY A 197 16.41 -9.01 22.39
CA GLY A 197 15.82 -8.59 23.65
C GLY A 197 15.71 -7.07 23.73
N GLY A 198 14.49 -6.56 23.54
CA GLY A 198 14.10 -5.20 23.90
C GLY A 198 13.47 -5.22 25.28
N ALA A 199 14.27 -4.90 26.31
CA ALA A 199 13.81 -4.69 27.66
C ALA A 199 12.74 -3.58 27.70
N GLY A 200 11.53 -3.92 28.15
CA GLY A 200 10.52 -2.93 28.53
C GLY A 200 10.95 -2.21 29.83
N PRO A 201 10.65 -0.92 29.99
CA PRO A 201 10.94 -0.21 31.23
C PRO A 201 10.00 -0.72 32.34
N GLY A 202 10.50 -1.64 33.16
CA GLY A 202 9.89 -2.05 34.41
C GLY A 202 10.13 -1.00 35.50
N GLY A 203 9.15 -0.13 35.71
CA GLY A 203 9.11 0.80 36.84
C GLY A 203 7.96 0.45 37.79
N GLY A 204 8.01 -0.71 38.42
CA GLY A 204 7.08 -1.11 39.48
C GLY A 204 7.80 -1.20 40.82
N ALA A 205 7.82 -0.10 41.58
CA ALA A 205 8.26 -0.10 42.97
C ALA A 205 7.07 -0.51 43.87
N GLY A 206 7.09 -1.75 44.36
CA GLY A 206 6.20 -2.23 45.42
C GLY A 206 6.71 -1.84 46.83
N PRO A 207 5.84 -1.79 47.85
CA PRO A 207 6.18 -1.33 49.20
C PRO A 207 6.61 -2.49 50.12
N GLY A 208 7.42 -2.16 51.13
CA GLY A 208 7.78 -3.02 52.26
C GLY A 208 9.28 -2.88 52.58
N GLY A 209 9.75 -2.66 53.79
CA GLY A 209 9.13 -2.65 55.11
C GLY A 209 10.25 -2.91 56.12
N ALA A 210 10.41 -1.96 57.05
CA ALA A 210 10.97 -2.06 58.40
C ALA A 210 12.48 -2.29 58.66
N ALA A 211 12.96 -1.35 59.48
CA ALA A 211 13.69 -1.52 60.75
C ALA A 211 15.20 -1.30 60.79
N GLY A 212 15.60 -0.23 61.50
CA GLY A 212 16.81 -0.22 62.35
C GLY A 212 17.38 1.18 62.60
N PRO A 213 17.77 1.56 63.84
CA PRO A 213 17.69 2.94 64.32
C PRO A 213 19.05 3.64 64.51
N GLY A 214 19.07 4.97 64.62
CA GLY A 214 20.21 5.65 65.26
C GLY A 214 20.28 7.18 65.08
N GLY A 215 20.11 7.91 66.19
CA GLY A 215 20.59 9.29 66.45
C GLY A 215 19.87 10.41 65.67
N GLY A 216 19.30 11.46 66.25
CA GLY A 216 19.65 12.19 67.48
C GLY A 216 20.20 13.57 67.11
N VAL A 217 19.57 14.64 67.65
CA VAL A 217 19.97 16.07 67.61
C VAL A 217 19.64 16.79 66.28
N GLY A 218 18.99 17.96 66.18
CA GLY A 218 18.49 19.00 67.08
C GLY A 218 17.99 20.19 66.20
N PRO A 219 17.28 21.21 66.74
CA PRO A 219 16.44 22.11 65.95
C PRO A 219 17.06 23.49 65.66
N GLY A 220 16.50 24.20 64.67
CA GLY A 220 16.65 25.64 64.43
C GLY A 220 16.84 25.92 62.93
N GLY A 221 16.16 26.84 62.27
CA GLY A 221 15.24 27.90 62.67
C GLY A 221 15.13 28.86 61.47
N THR A 222 13.96 29.48 61.35
CA THR A 222 13.51 30.53 60.41
C THR A 222 13.45 30.19 58.92
#